data_AF-A0A4Q3AJ54-F1
#
_entry.id   AF-A0A4Q3AJ54-F1
#
_cell.length_a   1.000
_cell.length_b   1.000
_cell.length_c   1.000
_cell.angle_alpha   90.00
_cell.angle_beta   90.00
_cell.angle_gamma   90.00
#
_symmetry.space_group_name_H-M   'P 1'
#
loop_
_entity.id
_entity.type
_entity.pdbx_description
1 polymer ?
#
loop_
_entity_poly.entity_id
_entity_poly.type
_entity_poly.pdbx_seq_one_letter_code
_entity_poly.pdbx_strand_id
1 'polypeptide(L)' 'MSYHLHTRRGYSFPAVSSAMQKAIRRGDANLAGYWALELWASGFGQYVWRRLLTVSAEDCWGILTAEVKALHDS' A
#
# COMPACT_ATOMS: atom_id res chain seq x y z
N MET A 1 14.20 -19.14 12.67
CA MET A 1 13.23 -18.29 13.39
C MET A 1 12.44 -17.52 12.33
N SER A 2 11.17 -17.85 12.09
CA SER A 2 10.34 -17.14 11.13
C SER A 2 9.94 -15.80 11.72
N TYR A 3 10.47 -14.69 11.19
CA TYR A 3 10.13 -13.36 11.66
C TYR A 3 8.76 -12.98 11.09
N HIS A 4 7.70 -13.15 11.88
CA HIS A 4 6.36 -12.80 11.45
C HIS A 4 6.15 -11.29 11.62
N LEU A 5 6.25 -10.56 10.50
CA LEU A 5 5.92 -9.14 10.44
C LEU A 5 4.40 -8.97 10.58
N HIS A 6 3.98 -8.30 11.65
CA HIS A 6 2.59 -7.99 11.92
C HIS A 6 2.37 -6.48 11.99
N THR A 7 1.15 -6.09 11.67
CA THR A 7 0.63 -4.73 11.87
C THR A 7 0.19 -4.51 13.32
N ARG A 8 -0.14 -3.27 13.68
CA ARG A 8 -0.62 -2.89 15.03
C ARG A 8 -1.87 -3.64 15.44
N ARG A 9 -2.78 -3.92 14.49
CA ARG A 9 -3.99 -4.72 14.73
C ARG A 9 -3.76 -6.23 14.64
N GLY A 10 -2.51 -6.68 14.51
CA GLY A 10 -2.15 -8.10 14.50
C GLY A 10 -2.32 -8.79 13.15
N TYR A 11 -2.64 -8.07 12.06
CA TYR A 11 -2.68 -8.68 10.73
C TYR A 11 -1.27 -8.97 10.21
N SER A 12 -1.14 -10.06 9.48
CA SER A 12 0.07 -10.41 8.74
C SER A 12 0.39 -9.33 7.70
N PHE A 13 1.60 -8.76 7.76
CA PHE A 13 2.08 -7.75 6.82
C PHE A 13 1.90 -8.13 5.34
N PRO A 14 2.32 -9.31 4.85
CA PRO A 14 2.13 -9.68 3.45
C PRO A 14 0.65 -9.79 3.07
N ALA A 15 -0.22 -10.19 4.00
CA ALA A 15 -1.67 -10.24 3.74
C ALA A 15 -2.26 -8.84 3.56
N VAL A 16 -1.90 -7.90 4.44
CA VAL A 16 -2.36 -6.50 4.36
C VAL A 16 -1.85 -5.82 3.09
N SER A 17 -0.57 -5.98 2.76
CA SER A 17 0.01 -5.44 1.53
C SER A 17 -0.72 -5.96 0.28
N SER A 18 -0.97 -7.28 0.23
CA SER A 18 -1.71 -7.89 -0.87
C SER A 18 -3.16 -7.42 -0.94
N ALA A 19 -3.82 -7.23 0.22
CA ALA A 19 -5.18 -6.73 0.29
C ALA A 19 -5.28 -5.28 -0.22
N MET A 20 -4.32 -4.42 0.14
CA MET A 20 -4.22 -3.05 -0.35
C MET A 20 -4.12 -3.01 -1.87
N GLN A 21 -3.16 -3.74 -2.47
CA GLN A 21 -3.01 -3.79 -3.94
C GLN A 21 -4.28 -4.29 -4.63
N LYS A 22 -4.89 -5.37 -4.12
CA LYS A 22 -6.14 -5.91 -4.69
C LYS A 22 -7.30 -4.92 -4.60
N ALA A 23 -7.39 -4.14 -3.52
CA ALA A 23 -8.40 -3.10 -3.38
C ALA A 23 -8.21 -1.99 -4.43
N ILE A 24 -6.97 -1.52 -4.63
CA ILE A 24 -6.63 -0.52 -5.66
C ILE A 24 -7.05 -1.00 -7.05
N ARG A 25 -6.69 -2.24 -7.42
CA ARG A 25 -7.05 -2.83 -8.73
C ARG A 25 -8.56 -2.97 -8.96
N ARG A 26 -9.35 -3.04 -7.88
CA ARG A 26 -10.81 -3.11 -7.94
C ARG A 26 -11.49 -1.74 -7.87
N GLY A 27 -10.71 -0.66 -7.74
CA GLY A 27 -11.26 0.69 -7.55
C GLY A 27 -11.91 0.92 -6.18
N ASP A 28 -11.62 0.06 -5.19
CA ASP A 28 -12.14 0.22 -3.83
C ASP A 28 -11.21 1.11 -3.00
N ALA A 29 -11.39 2.42 -3.15
CA ALA A 29 -10.56 3.43 -2.49
C ALA A 29 -10.67 3.37 -0.96
N ASN A 30 -11.85 3.05 -0.42
CA ASN A 30 -12.06 2.96 1.03
C ASN A 30 -11.26 1.81 1.64
N LEU A 31 -11.35 0.62 1.05
CA LEU A 31 -10.60 -0.54 1.53
C LEU A 31 -9.10 -0.37 1.31
N ALA A 32 -8.69 0.21 0.18
CA ALA A 32 -7.28 0.52 -0.09
C ALA A 32 -6.72 1.50 0.95
N GLY A 33 -7.47 2.58 1.25
CA GLY A 33 -7.10 3.58 2.26
C GLY A 33 -7.02 2.99 3.66
N TYR A 34 -7.96 2.11 4.04
CA TYR A 34 -7.91 1.40 5.33
C TYR A 34 -6.61 0.61 5.50
N TRP A 35 -6.24 -0.20 4.50
CA TRP A 35 -5.00 -0.98 4.58
C TRP A 35 -3.74 -0.12 4.54
N ALA A 36 -3.75 0.96 3.75
CA ALA A 36 -2.65 1.92 3.72
C ALA A 36 -2.44 2.58 5.09
N LEU A 37 -3.53 3.01 5.74
CA LEU A 37 -3.49 3.60 7.09
C LEU A 37 -3.05 2.60 8.16
N GLU A 38 -3.48 1.34 8.07
CA GLU A 38 -3.03 0.29 9.00
C GLU A 38 -1.52 0.05 8.87
N LEU A 39 -1.00 -0.05 7.63
CA LEU A 39 0.43 -0.18 7.39
C LEU A 39 1.20 1.06 7.87
N TRP A 40 0.68 2.25 7.59
CA TRP A 40 1.28 3.51 8.04
C TRP A 40 1.37 3.58 9.56
N ALA A 41 0.25 3.37 10.25
CA ALA A 41 0.19 3.36 11.70
C ALA A 41 1.09 2.29 12.31
N SER A 42 1.35 1.19 11.60
CA SER A 42 2.24 0.10 12.03
C SER A 42 3.74 0.38 11.81
N GLY A 43 4.11 1.57 11.33
CA GLY A 43 5.50 1.94 11.06
C GLY A 43 6.00 1.54 9.67
N PHE A 44 5.12 1.05 8.79
CA PHE A 44 5.46 0.66 7.42
C PHE A 44 5.20 1.76 6.40
N GLY A 45 5.18 3.04 6.80
CA GLY A 45 4.83 4.16 5.91
C GLY A 45 5.68 4.27 4.65
N GLN A 46 7.01 4.13 4.76
CA GLN A 46 7.89 4.09 3.57
C GLN A 46 7.61 2.89 2.65
N TYR A 47 7.09 1.79 3.19
CA TYR A 47 6.69 0.64 2.39
C TYR A 47 5.39 0.95 1.62
N VAL A 48 4.42 1.63 2.25
CA VAL A 48 3.18 2.06 1.60
C VAL A 48 3.49 2.88 0.35
N TRP A 49 4.35 3.90 0.46
CA TRP A 49 4.75 4.72 -0.68
C TRP A 49 5.41 3.93 -1.81
N ARG A 50 6.38 3.07 -1.48
CA ARG A 50 7.00 2.17 -2.47
C ARG A 50 5.95 1.30 -3.17
N ARG A 51 5.02 0.72 -2.41
CA ARG A 51 3.99 -0.16 -2.95
C ARG A 51 2.96 0.59 -3.80
N LEU A 52 2.61 1.82 -3.44
CA LEU A 52 1.75 2.69 -4.26
C LEU A 52 2.40 2.99 -5.61
N LEU A 53 3.68 3.36 -5.63
CA LEU A 53 4.43 3.57 -6.89
C LEU A 53 4.51 2.30 -7.73
N THR A 54 4.73 1.13 -7.11
CA THR A 54 4.75 -0.14 -7.86
C THR A 54 3.37 -0.47 -8.44
N VAL A 55 2.29 -0.34 -7.66
CA VAL A 55 0.93 -0.62 -8.14
C VAL A 55 0.51 0.37 -9.23
N SER A 56 0.84 1.66 -9.11
CA SER A 56 0.50 2.63 -10.15
C SER A 56 1.19 2.33 -11.49
N ALA A 57 2.42 1.80 -11.44
CA ALA A 57 3.17 1.40 -12.62
C ALA A 57 2.67 0.08 -13.22
N GLU A 58 2.39 -0.93 -12.38
CA GLU A 58 1.97 -2.27 -12.83
C GLU A 58 0.51 -2.32 -13.29
N ASP A 59 -0.38 -1.67 -12.54
CA ASP A 59 -1.82 -1.91 -12.62
C ASP A 59 -2.62 -0.69 -13.13
N CYS A 60 -1.99 0.49 -13.25
CA CYS A 60 -2.68 1.76 -13.54
C CYS A 60 -2.09 2.55 -14.73
N TRP A 61 -1.55 1.85 -15.72
CA TRP A 61 -1.07 2.42 -17.00
C TRP A 61 0.06 3.47 -16.89
N GLY A 62 0.73 3.57 -15.74
CA GLY A 62 1.94 4.37 -15.55
C GLY A 62 1.73 5.89 -15.48
N ILE A 63 0.71 6.45 -16.14
CA ILE A 63 0.41 7.89 -16.06
C ILE A 63 0.09 8.32 -14.61
N LEU A 64 -0.59 7.45 -13.87
CA LEU A 64 -0.89 7.67 -12.45
C LEU A 64 0.35 7.61 -11.56
N THR A 65 1.45 6.99 -12.00
CA THR A 65 2.71 6.95 -11.24
C THR A 65 3.32 8.34 -11.10
N ALA A 66 3.20 9.21 -12.11
CA ALA A 66 3.69 10.58 -12.03
C ALA A 66 2.96 11.37 -10.95
N GLU A 67 1.64 11.23 -10.87
CA GLU A 67 0.80 11.87 -9.84
C GLU A 67 1.13 11.36 -8.43
N VAL A 68 1.27 10.04 -8.26
CA VAL A 68 1.65 9.44 -6.98
C VAL A 68 3.04 9.92 -6.54
N LYS A 69 3.98 10.05 -7.48
CA LYS A 69 5.32 10.56 -7.19
C LYS A 69 5.29 12.04 -6.80
N ALA A 70 4.53 12.87 -7.52
CA ALA A 70 4.38 14.29 -7.20
C ALA A 70 3.82 14.49 -5.78
N LEU A 71 2.88 13.64 -5.35
CA LEU A 71 2.32 13.65 -3.99
C LEU A 71 3.32 13.18 -2.92
N HIS A 72 4.21 12.25 -3.24
CA HIS A 72 5.24 11.79 -2.31
C HIS A 72 6.33 12.84 -2.07
N ASP A 73 6.68 13.59 -3.12
CA ASP A 73 7.79 14.54 -3.12
C ASP A 73 7.38 15.96 -2.64
N SER A 74 6.07 16.21 -2.43
CA SER A 74 5.51 17.48 -1.93
C SER A 74 5.64 17.63 -0.41
#